data_AF-A0A538IAD8-F1
#
_entry.id   AF-A0A538IAD8-F1
#
_cell.length_a   1.000
_cell.length_b   1.000
_cell.length_c   1.000
_cell.angle_alpha   90.00
_cell.angle_beta   90.00
_cell.angle_gamma   90.00
#
_symmetry.space_group_name_H-M   'P 1'
#
loop_
_entity.id
_entity.type
_entity.pdbx_description
1 polymer ?
#
loop_
_entity_poly.entity_id
_entity_poly.type
_entity_poly.pdbx_seq_one_letter_code
_entity_poly.pdbx_strand_id
1 'polypeptide(L)'
;MSTDARGRKVAVVADSRLEALLPELAAKGYGTIQLPPAGLEDVVAAAWLEQVAEHVAEFLRSDYEVVIAGDGSDEEKLQAKLAELGVAEPLAQYAIQPPSTSRLTPDT
;
A
#
# COMPACT_ATOMS: atom_id res chain seq x y z
N MET A 1 5.96 -22.42 17.32
CA MET A 1 6.56 -21.42 16.42
C MET A 1 5.40 -20.60 15.89
N SER A 2 5.27 -19.35 16.29
CA SER A 2 4.20 -18.49 15.77
C SER A 2 4.64 -18.05 14.38
N THR A 3 4.22 -18.77 13.35
CA THR A 3 4.19 -18.23 11.98
C THR A 3 3.30 -17.01 12.05
N ASP A 4 3.90 -15.81 12.12
CA ASP A 4 3.18 -14.56 11.89
C ASP A 4 2.72 -14.60 10.43
N ALA A 5 1.58 -15.26 10.25
CA ALA A 5 0.89 -15.43 9.00
C ALA A 5 0.04 -14.18 8.73
N ARG A 6 0.60 -12.99 8.97
CA ARG A 6 0.25 -11.85 8.13
C ARG A 6 0.53 -12.33 6.72
N GLY A 7 -0.52 -12.80 6.04
CA GLY A 7 -0.42 -13.44 4.73
C GLY A 7 0.41 -12.50 3.88
N ARG A 8 1.52 -12.99 3.30
CA ARG A 8 2.62 -12.22 2.67
C ARG A 8 2.12 -11.14 1.70
N LYS A 9 1.54 -10.08 2.24
CA LYS A 9 0.70 -9.09 1.59
C LYS A 9 0.97 -7.78 2.29
N VAL A 10 1.41 -6.80 1.53
CA VAL A 10 1.72 -5.45 2.01
C VAL A 10 0.97 -4.45 1.16
N ALA A 11 0.30 -3.51 1.82
CA ALA A 11 -0.33 -2.37 1.19
C ALA A 11 0.50 -1.12 1.50
N VAL A 12 0.98 -0.44 0.46
CA VAL A 12 1.56 0.89 0.54
C VAL A 12 0.43 1.90 0.41
N VAL A 13 0.19 2.73 1.42
CA VAL A 13 -1.05 3.51 1.55
C VAL A 13 -0.73 5.00 1.63
N ALA A 14 -1.42 5.81 0.82
CA ALA A 14 -1.39 7.26 0.96
C ALA A 14 -1.90 7.69 2.34
N ASP A 15 -1.27 8.70 2.93
CA ASP A 15 -1.66 9.26 4.24
C ASP A 15 -3.15 9.61 4.30
N SER A 16 -3.65 10.28 3.26
CA SER A 16 -5.06 10.68 3.11
C SER A 16 -6.07 9.52 3.11
N ARG A 17 -5.60 8.29 2.86
CA ARG A 17 -6.43 7.08 2.77
C ARG A 17 -6.19 6.10 3.90
N LEU A 18 -5.16 6.31 4.73
CA LEU A 18 -4.70 5.34 5.70
C LEU A 18 -5.81 4.98 6.71
N GLU A 19 -6.36 5.97 7.41
CA GLU A 19 -7.37 5.73 8.44
C GLU A 19 -8.61 5.01 7.90
N ALA A 20 -9.05 5.39 6.70
CA ALA A 20 -10.23 4.80 6.07
C ALA A 20 -10.02 3.34 5.63
N LEU A 21 -8.81 3.00 5.17
CA LEU A 21 -8.50 1.67 4.62
C LEU A 21 -7.95 0.70 5.66
N LEU A 22 -7.42 1.19 6.79
CA LEU A 22 -6.80 0.35 7.83
C LEU A 22 -7.67 -0.85 8.27
N PRO A 23 -8.97 -0.69 8.59
CA PRO A 23 -9.82 -1.82 8.99
C PRO A 23 -9.99 -2.87 7.90
N GLU A 24 -10.17 -2.44 6.65
CA GLU A 24 -10.36 -3.34 5.50
C GLU A 24 -9.06 -4.09 5.17
N LEU A 25 -7.93 -3.39 5.14
CA LEU A 25 -6.61 -3.96 4.88
C LEU A 25 -6.24 -4.99 5.95
N ALA A 26 -6.48 -4.68 7.22
CA ALA A 26 -6.28 -5.62 8.32
C ALA A 26 -7.19 -6.86 8.20
N ALA A 27 -8.47 -6.68 7.86
CA ALA A 27 -9.40 -7.79 7.66
C ALA A 27 -9.00 -8.69 6.48
N LYS A 28 -8.35 -8.14 5.45
CA LYS A 28 -7.78 -8.88 4.31
C LYS A 28 -6.37 -9.42 4.55
N GLY A 29 -5.79 -9.17 5.73
CA GLY A 29 -4.50 -9.68 6.15
C GLY A 29 -3.28 -8.92 5.61
N TYR A 30 -3.46 -7.70 5.08
CA TYR A 30 -2.35 -6.85 4.65
C TYR A 30 -1.62 -6.25 5.86
N GLY A 31 -0.29 -6.29 5.84
CA GLY A 31 0.52 -5.30 6.55
C GLY A 31 0.47 -3.95 5.82
N THR A 32 0.65 -2.84 6.52
CA THR A 32 0.60 -1.50 5.92
C THR A 32 1.93 -0.77 6.03
N ILE A 33 2.27 -0.04 4.97
CA ILE A 33 3.36 0.95 4.94
C ILE A 33 2.72 2.27 4.52
N GLN A 34 2.93 3.32 5.31
CA GLN A 34 2.40 4.65 5.02
C GLN A 34 3.37 5.41 4.10
N LEU A 35 2.82 6.03 3.05
CA LEU A 35 3.50 7.04 2.24
C LEU A 35 3.67 8.35 3.03
N PRO A 36 4.62 9.22 2.65
CA PRO A 36 4.81 10.47 3.37
C PRO A 36 3.49 11.27 3.51
N PRO A 37 3.19 11.79 4.71
CA PRO A 37 2.10 12.73 4.90
C PRO A 37 2.20 13.96 4.01
N ALA A 38 1.04 14.50 3.62
CA ALA A 38 1.00 15.73 2.85
C ALA A 38 1.55 16.92 3.67
N GLY A 39 2.18 17.87 2.98
CA GLY A 39 2.71 19.09 3.60
C GLY A 39 4.06 18.94 4.30
N LEU A 40 4.71 17.77 4.19
CA LEU A 40 6.12 17.62 4.54
C LEU A 40 7.04 18.40 3.60
N GLU A 41 8.20 18.80 4.10
CA GLU A 41 9.26 19.37 3.26
C GLU A 41 9.74 18.33 2.24
N ASP A 42 10.02 18.77 1.01
CA ASP A 42 10.38 17.88 -0.11
C ASP A 42 11.57 16.96 0.21
N VAL A 43 12.58 17.47 0.93
CA VAL A 43 13.76 16.68 1.33
C VAL A 43 13.39 15.57 2.30
N VAL A 44 12.43 15.82 3.19
CA VAL A 44 11.95 14.83 4.18
C VAL A 44 11.07 13.80 3.49
N ALA A 45 10.16 14.24 2.62
CA ALA A 45 9.32 13.34 1.83
C ALA A 45 10.17 12.43 0.92
N ALA A 46 11.21 12.97 0.29
CA ALA A 46 12.13 12.20 -0.55
C ALA A 46 12.88 11.11 0.23
N ALA A 47 13.42 11.45 1.41
CA ALA A 47 14.12 10.48 2.26
C ALA A 47 13.17 9.38 2.78
N TRP A 48 11.93 9.74 3.11
CA TRP A 48 10.91 8.76 3.47
C TRP A 48 10.57 7.84 2.28
N LEU A 49 10.38 8.40 1.08
CA LEU A 49 10.10 7.60 -0.13
C LEU A 49 11.22 6.62 -0.45
N GLU A 50 12.48 7.00 -0.24
CA GLU A 50 13.64 6.11 -0.37
C GLU A 50 13.51 4.91 0.58
N GLN A 51 13.22 5.16 1.85
CA GLN A 51 13.00 4.09 2.83
C GLN A 51 11.80 3.20 2.47
N VAL A 52 10.70 3.77 1.97
CA VAL A 52 9.54 2.98 1.52
C VAL A 52 9.92 2.13 0.31
N ALA A 53 10.64 2.68 -0.65
CA ALA A 53 11.09 1.95 -1.84
C ALA A 53 12.00 0.78 -1.48
N GLU A 54 12.95 0.97 -0.55
CA GLU A 54 13.83 -0.09 -0.05
C GLU A 54 13.02 -1.25 0.55
N HIS A 55 12.09 -0.96 1.46
CA HIS A 55 11.25 -1.99 2.07
C HIS A 55 10.40 -2.72 1.03
N VAL A 56 9.75 -1.99 0.12
CA VAL A 56 8.92 -2.57 -0.93
C VAL A 56 9.75 -3.46 -1.86
N ALA A 57 10.93 -3.02 -2.26
CA ALA A 57 11.81 -3.80 -3.11
C ALA A 57 12.24 -5.11 -2.43
N GLU A 58 12.53 -5.08 -1.12
CA GLU A 58 12.80 -6.31 -0.35
C GLU A 58 11.60 -7.24 -0.23
N PHE A 59 10.40 -6.69 -0.03
CA PHE A 59 9.17 -7.49 -0.01
C PHE A 59 8.94 -8.20 -1.35
N LEU A 60 9.11 -7.49 -2.46
CA LEU A 60 9.00 -8.06 -3.80
C LEU A 60 10.06 -9.15 -4.05
N ARG A 61 11.32 -8.91 -3.65
CA ARG A 61 12.39 -9.93 -3.71
C ARG A 61 12.08 -11.17 -2.86
N SER A 62 11.25 -11.02 -1.83
CA SER A 62 10.86 -12.07 -0.89
C SER A 62 9.51 -12.72 -1.23
N ASP A 63 9.00 -12.52 -2.45
CA ASP A 63 7.71 -13.04 -2.95
C ASP A 63 6.50 -12.60 -2.12
N TYR A 64 6.50 -11.36 -1.61
CA TYR A 64 5.30 -10.75 -1.05
C TYR A 64 4.45 -10.16 -2.16
N GLU A 65 3.13 -10.26 -2.00
CA GLU A 65 2.19 -9.46 -2.75
C GLU A 65 2.26 -8.02 -2.23
N VAL A 66 2.63 -7.07 -3.09
CA VAL A 66 2.64 -5.65 -2.75
C VAL A 66 1.65 -4.92 -3.63
N VAL A 67 0.75 -4.18 -2.99
CA VAL A 67 -0.25 -3.33 -3.64
C VAL A 67 -0.10 -1.88 -3.18
N ILE A 68 -0.52 -0.94 -4.01
CA ILE A 68 -0.54 0.49 -3.69
C ILE A 68 -1.98 1.00 -3.59
N ALA A 69 -2.30 1.64 -2.47
CA ALA A 69 -3.52 2.40 -2.25
C ALA A 69 -3.16 3.89 -2.22
N GLY A 70 -2.63 4.38 -3.35
CA GLY A 70 -2.18 5.76 -3.50
C GLY A 70 -3.31 6.72 -3.84
N ASP A 71 -3.06 8.02 -3.66
CA ASP A 71 -3.96 9.11 -4.03
C ASP A 71 -3.46 9.93 -5.22
N GLY A 72 -2.43 9.45 -5.92
CA GLY A 72 -1.75 10.11 -7.02
C GLY A 72 -0.61 11.06 -6.65
N SER A 73 -0.40 11.36 -5.35
CA SER A 73 0.55 12.41 -4.96
C SER A 73 2.03 12.01 -5.07
N ASP A 74 2.35 10.76 -4.71
CA ASP A 74 3.74 10.28 -4.61
C ASP A 74 4.01 8.98 -5.38
N GLU A 75 3.03 8.46 -6.12
CA GLU A 75 3.12 7.17 -6.83
C GLU A 75 4.24 7.18 -7.87
N GLU A 76 4.33 8.25 -8.66
CA GLU A 76 5.39 8.39 -9.67
C GLU A 76 6.79 8.49 -9.04
N LYS A 77 6.91 9.23 -7.93
CA LYS A 77 8.19 9.38 -7.23
C LYS A 77 8.62 8.05 -6.59
N LEU A 78 7.68 7.32 -5.99
CA LEU A 78 7.93 5.98 -5.46
C LEU A 78 8.36 5.04 -6.60
N GLN A 79 7.66 5.06 -7.75
CA GLN A 79 8.03 4.22 -8.89
C GLN A 79 9.45 4.53 -9.41
N ALA A 80 9.84 5.81 -9.44
CA ALA A 80 11.20 6.19 -9.81
C ALA A 80 12.25 5.57 -8.86
N LYS A 81 11.99 5.60 -7.54
CA LYS A 81 12.87 4.97 -6.54
C LYS A 81 12.90 3.45 -6.62
N LEU A 82 11.76 2.82 -6.90
CA LEU A 82 11.69 1.39 -7.14
C LEU A 82 12.49 0.97 -8.39
N ALA A 83 12.44 1.78 -9.46
CA ALA A 83 13.21 1.54 -10.66
C ALA A 83 14.74 1.62 -10.41
N GLU A 84 15.20 2.56 -9.58
CA GLU A 84 16.60 2.63 -9.13
C GLU A 84 17.05 1.34 -8.42
N LEU A 85 16.11 0.63 -7.78
CA LEU A 85 16.33 -0.64 -7.07
C LEU A 85 16.06 -1.89 -7.93
N GLY A 86 15.84 -1.72 -9.23
CA GLY A 86 15.61 -2.82 -10.19
C GLY A 86 14.16 -3.31 -10.28
N VAL A 87 13.21 -2.61 -9.66
CA VAL A 87 11.77 -2.88 -9.77
C VAL A 87 11.18 -1.97 -10.85
N ALA A 88 11.17 -2.46 -12.09
CA ALA A 88 10.72 -1.67 -13.25
C ALA A 88 9.19 -1.59 -13.38
N GLU A 89 8.49 -2.64 -12.95
CA GLU A 89 7.05 -2.73 -13.08
C GLU A 89 6.33 -1.91 -12.01
N PRO A 90 5.24 -1.20 -12.35
CA PRO A 90 4.40 -0.52 -11.38
C PRO A 90 3.77 -1.48 -10.37
N LEU A 91 3.63 -1.02 -9.13
CA LEU A 91 2.86 -1.75 -8.12
C LEU A 91 1.39 -1.89 -8.53
N ALA A 92 0.80 -3.04 -8.23
CA ALA A 92 -0.62 -3.27 -8.50
C ALA A 92 -1.48 -2.33 -7.65
N GLN A 93 -2.46 -1.67 -8.28
CA GLN A 93 -3.38 -0.78 -7.57
C GLN A 93 -4.33 -1.59 -6.68
N TYR A 94 -4.49 -1.13 -5.44
CA TYR A 94 -5.47 -1.69 -4.52
C TYR A 94 -6.87 -1.27 -4.96
N ALA A 95 -7.59 -2.21 -5.56
CA ALA A 95 -8.98 -1.99 -5.94
C ALA A 95 -9.84 -1.89 -4.66
N ILE A 96 -10.24 -0.67 -4.32
CA ILE A 96 -11.27 -0.44 -3.31
C ILE A 96 -12.54 -1.12 -3.83
N GLN A 97 -12.93 -2.22 -3.20
CA GLN A 97 -14.22 -2.81 -3.47
C GLN A 97 -15.27 -1.84 -2.91
N PRO A 98 -16.27 -1.41 -3.69
CA PRO A 98 -17.41 -0.72 -3.08
C PRO A 98 -17.96 -1.63 -1.97
N PRO A 99 -18.45 -1.05 -0.85
CA PRO A 99 -19.09 -1.86 0.17
C PRO A 99 -20.13 -2.71 -0.54
N SER A 100 -20.03 -4.03 -0.40
CA SER A 100 -21.04 -4.95 -0.94
C SER A 100 -22.36 -4.55 -0.30
N THR A 101 -23.15 -3.76 -1.01
CA THR A 101 -24.54 -3.53 -0.67
C THR A 101 -25.20 -4.88 -0.91
N SER A 102 -25.21 -5.74 0.11
CA SER A 102 -26.17 -6.82 0.20
C SER A 102 -27.52 -6.16 -0.02
N ARG A 103 -28.06 -6.32 -1.23
CA ARG A 103 -29.44 -5.96 -1.52
C ARG A 103 -30.25 -6.81 -0.55
N LEU A 104 -30.75 -6.17 0.49
CA LEU A 104 -31.86 -6.67 1.26
C LEU A 104 -32.99 -6.84 0.24
N THR A 105 -33.22 -8.06 -0.24
CA THR A 105 -34.50 -8.40 -0.86
C THR A 105 -35.54 -8.25 0.26
N PRO A 106 -36.53 -7.36 0.15
CA PRO A 106 -37.68 -7.47 1.02
C PRO A 106 -38.37 -8.77 0.62
N ASP A 107 -38.32 -9.76 1.51
CA ASP A 107 -39.28 -10.85 1.46
C ASP A 107 -40.64 -10.30 1.88
N THR A 108 -41.63 -10.57 1.02
CA THR A 108 -43.10 -10.47 1.19
C THR A 108 -43.75 -9.14 0.84
#